data_AF-A0A2Y8ZUU7-F1
#
_entry.id   AF-A0A2Y8ZUU7-F1
#
_cell.length_a   1.000
_cell.length_b   1.000
_cell.length_c   1.000
_cell.angle_alpha   90.00
_cell.angle_beta   90.00
_cell.angle_gamma   90.00
#
_symmetry.space_group_name_H-M   'P 1'
#
loop_
_entity.id
_entity.type
_entity.pdbx_description
1 polymer ?
#
loop_
_entity_poly.entity_id
_entity_poly.type
_entity_poly.pdbx_seq_one_letter_code
_entity_poly.pdbx_strand_id
1 'polypeptide(L)' 'MSPRSYPDEVLVECRNCPVRQTHCADCMVTALWQLPVPQRLDDRERRAVDLLVGHGLVSVAGAAEAHVHDERVRRGVG' A
#
# COMPACT_ATOMS: atom_id res chain seq x y z
N MET A 1 4.51 -28.65 -3.20
CA MET A 1 4.40 -27.34 -2.52
C MET A 1 2.92 -27.00 -2.49
N SER A 2 2.23 -27.27 -1.37
CA SER A 2 0.78 -27.10 -1.25
C SER A 2 0.47 -25.68 -0.78
N PRO A 3 -0.50 -24.97 -1.37
CA PRO A 3 -0.91 -23.67 -0.86
C PRO A 3 -1.49 -23.87 0.54
N ARG A 4 -0.97 -23.14 1.54
CA ARG A 4 -1.59 -23.06 2.86
C ARG A 4 -2.86 -22.23 2.68
N SER A 5 -4.02 -22.88 2.81
CA SER A 5 -5.32 -22.22 2.85
C SER A 5 -5.39 -21.27 4.03
N TYR A 6 -5.38 -19.97 3.78
CA TYR A 6 -5.80 -18.96 4.76
C TYR A 6 -7.33 -18.87 4.70
N PRO A 7 -8.06 -19.02 5.81
CA PRO A 7 -9.53 -18.95 5.81
C PRO A 7 -10.09 -17.53 5.55
N ASP A 8 -9.21 -16.53 5.41
CA ASP A 8 -9.55 -15.12 5.14
C ASP A 8 -8.98 -14.58 3.81
N GLU A 9 -8.62 -15.46 2.86
CA GLU A 9 -8.17 -15.02 1.53
C GLU A 9 -9.38 -14.85 0.59
N VAL A 10 -9.73 -13.59 0.30
CA VAL A 10 -10.78 -13.25 -0.67
C VAL A 10 -10.16 -13.07 -2.05
N LEU A 11 -10.42 -14.02 -2.96
CA LEU A 11 -10.06 -13.90 -4.36
C LEU A 11 -11.15 -13.11 -5.12
N VAL A 12 -10.77 -11.97 -5.69
CA VAL A 12 -11.66 -11.12 -6.47
C VAL A 12 -11.41 -11.31 -7.97
N GLU A 13 -12.37 -11.89 -8.70
CA GLU A 13 -12.27 -12.12 -10.14
C GLU A 13 -12.97 -11.00 -10.95
N CYS A 14 -12.18 -10.02 -11.39
CA CYS A 14 -12.69 -8.90 -12.17
C CYS A 14 -13.08 -9.28 -13.60
N ARG A 15 -12.53 -10.37 -14.18
CA ARG A 15 -12.76 -10.68 -15.61
C ARG A 15 -14.22 -10.97 -15.92
N ASN A 16 -14.95 -11.59 -14.98
CA ASN A 16 -16.35 -12.02 -15.15
C ASN A 16 -17.35 -11.23 -14.27
N CYS A 17 -16.93 -10.08 -13.73
CA CYS A 17 -17.76 -9.28 -12.83
C CYS A 17 -18.87 -8.55 -13.61
N PRO A 18 -20.16 -8.74 -13.28
CA PRO A 18 -21.29 -8.22 -14.07
C PRO A 18 -21.37 -6.69 -14.10
N VAL A 19 -20.77 -5.99 -13.12
CA VAL A 19 -20.74 -4.52 -13.07
C VAL A 19 -19.54 -3.92 -13.79
N ARG A 20 -18.62 -4.73 -14.33
CA ARG A 20 -17.37 -4.25 -14.95
C ARG A 20 -17.58 -3.34 -16.16
N GLN A 21 -18.67 -3.50 -16.90
CA GLN A 21 -18.92 -2.71 -18.12
C GLN A 21 -19.90 -1.54 -17.92
N THR A 22 -20.52 -1.44 -16.75
CA THR A 22 -21.52 -0.41 -16.43
C THR A 22 -21.05 0.56 -15.35
N HIS A 23 -20.34 0.06 -14.34
CA HIS A 23 -19.95 0.84 -13.15
C HIS A 23 -18.57 0.41 -12.59
N CYS A 24 -17.63 -0.04 -13.43
CA CYS A 24 -16.33 -0.50 -12.91
C CYS A 24 -15.57 0.60 -12.17
N ALA A 25 -15.68 1.84 -12.62
CA ALA A 25 -15.08 3.00 -11.95
C ALA A 25 -15.66 3.23 -10.54
N ASP A 26 -16.91 2.82 -10.33
CA ASP A 26 -17.64 2.97 -9.06
C ASP A 26 -17.59 1.70 -8.19
N CYS A 27 -16.94 0.63 -8.66
CA CYS A 27 -16.82 -0.61 -7.93
C CYS A 27 -15.84 -0.44 -6.75
N MET A 28 -16.23 -0.93 -5.57
CA MET A 28 -15.39 -0.96 -4.37
C MET A 28 -14.00 -1.55 -4.65
N VAL A 29 -13.90 -2.54 -5.55
CA VAL A 29 -12.61 -3.16 -5.94
C VAL A 29 -11.69 -2.15 -6.61
N THR A 30 -12.21 -1.32 -7.52
CA THR A 30 -11.44 -0.26 -8.17
C THR A 30 -11.01 0.79 -7.15
N ALA A 31 -11.93 1.21 -6.26
CA ALA A 31 -11.60 2.15 -5.19
C ALA A 31 -10.50 1.61 -4.25
N LEU A 32 -10.57 0.33 -3.87
CA LEU A 32 -9.55 -0.36 -3.08
C LEU A 32 -8.23 -0.47 -3.83
N TRP A 33 -8.24 -0.67 -5.15
CA TRP A 33 -7.03 -0.74 -5.96
C TRP A 33 -6.33 0.61 -6.12
N GLN A 34 -7.09 1.71 -6.06
CA GLN A 34 -6.55 3.06 -6.08
C GLN A 34 -6.03 3.52 -4.71
N LEU A 35 -6.24 2.73 -3.64
CA LEU A 35 -5.70 3.10 -2.34
C LEU A 35 -4.16 3.01 -2.40
N PRO A 36 -3.46 4.10 -2.06
CA PRO A 36 -2.02 4.04 -1.91
C PRO A 36 -1.71 3.11 -0.73
N VAL A 37 -1.25 1.89 -1.04
CA VAL A 37 -0.65 1.02 -0.04
C VAL A 37 0.61 1.70 0.49
N PRO A 38 0.77 1.86 1.82
CA PRO A 38 1.97 2.45 2.39
C PRO A 38 3.18 1.65 1.91
N GLN A 39 4.01 2.26 1.07
CA GLN A 39 5.19 1.60 0.58
C GLN A 39 6.21 1.55 1.71
N ARG A 40 6.70 0.34 2.01
CA ARG A 40 7.69 0.15 3.06
C ARG A 40 8.98 0.85 2.64
N LEU A 41 9.67 1.44 3.61
CA LEU A 41 11.00 1.98 3.41
C LEU A 41 11.93 0.90 2.84
N ASP A 42 12.73 1.26 1.86
CA ASP A 42 13.84 0.43 1.43
C ASP A 42 14.95 0.38 2.51
N ASP A 43 15.99 -0.42 2.30
CA ASP A 43 17.05 -0.59 3.30
C ASP A 43 17.86 0.69 3.54
N ARG A 44 18.00 1.56 2.52
CA ARG A 44 18.71 2.83 2.65
C ARG A 44 17.86 3.83 3.44
N GLU A 45 16.57 3.92 3.13
CA GLU A 45 15.61 4.78 3.81
C GLU A 45 15.43 4.35 5.27
N ARG A 46 15.34 3.04 5.53
CA ARG A 46 15.27 2.50 6.90
C ARG A 46 16.51 2.88 7.72
N ARG A 47 17.71 2.73 7.15
CA ARG A 47 18.96 3.17 7.81
C ARG A 47 18.96 4.66 8.12
N ALA A 48 18.42 5.49 7.24
CA ALA A 48 18.32 6.92 7.50
C ALA A 48 17.38 7.21 8.69
N VAL A 49 16.23 6.53 8.76
CA VAL A 49 15.31 6.64 9.90
C VAL A 49 15.95 6.13 11.20
N ASP A 50 16.71 5.04 11.15
CA ASP A 50 17.42 4.51 12.32
C ASP A 50 18.42 5.55 12.89
N LEU A 51 19.10 6.29 12.02
CA LEU A 51 19.98 7.39 12.44
C LEU A 51 19.18 8.53 13.09
N LEU A 52 18.03 8.91 12.51
CA LEU A 52 17.17 9.95 13.10
C LEU A 52 16.66 9.55 14.49
N VAL A 53 16.32 8.27 14.68
CA VAL A 53 15.96 7.71 16.00
C VAL A 53 17.16 7.75 16.95
N GLY A 54 18.34 7.34 16.49
CA GLY A 54 19.58 7.37 17.28
C GLY A 54 19.97 8.78 17.75
N HIS A 55 19.58 9.82 16.99
CA HIS A 55 19.77 11.22 17.35
C HIS A 55 18.59 11.85 18.11
N GLY A 56 17.51 11.10 18.37
CA GLY A 56 16.32 11.59 19.06
C GLY A 56 15.45 12.56 18.25
N LEU A 57 15.67 12.64 16.94
CA LEU A 57 14.90 13.50 16.02
C LEU A 57 13.54 12.88 15.66
N VAL A 58 13.41 11.56 15.80
CA VAL A 58 12.19 10.78 15.55
C VAL A 58 12.02 9.77 16.68
N SER A 59 10.79 9.56 17.13
CA SER A 59 10.48 8.52 18.13
C SER A 59 10.46 7.13 17.50
N VAL A 60 10.72 6.09 18.30
CA VAL A 60 10.62 4.69 17.85
C VAL A 60 9.22 4.38 17.30
N ALA A 61 8.18 4.91 17.94
CA ALA A 61 6.80 4.76 17.46
C ALA A 61 6.60 5.43 16.10
N GLY A 62 7.12 6.66 15.92
CA GLY A 62 7.04 7.36 14.63
C GLY A 62 7.83 6.66 13.51
N ALA A 63 8.98 6.07 13.85
CA ALA A 63 9.77 5.27 12.90
C ALA A 63 9.04 3.99 12.47
N ALA A 64 8.29 3.35 13.37
CA ALA A 64 7.52 2.14 13.06
C ALA A 64 6.36 2.42 12.08
N GLU A 65 5.83 3.63 12.07
CA GLU A 65 4.75 4.08 11.18
C GLU A 65 5.27 4.74 9.88
N ALA A 66 6.58 4.89 9.74
CA ALA A 66 7.20 5.56 8.61
C ALA A 66 7.00 4.75 7.32
N HIS A 67 6.55 5.45 6.27
CA HIS A 67 6.31 4.88 4.95
C HIS A 67 6.78 5.85 3.88
N VAL A 68 7.13 5.30 2.72
CA VAL A 68 7.46 6.10 1.55
C VAL A 68 6.21 6.82 1.10
N HIS A 69 6.37 8.10 0.85
CA HIS A 69 5.34 8.93 0.27
C HIS A 69 5.68 9.22 -1.20
N ASP A 70 4.99 8.56 -2.14
CA ASP A 70 5.18 8.82 -3.57
C ASP A 70 4.40 10.08 -3.99
N GLU A 71 5.13 11.19 -4.17
CA GLU A 71 4.54 12.46 -4.59
C GLU A 71 4.07 12.46 -6.06
N ARG A 72 4.59 11.55 -6.90
CA ARG A 72 4.16 11.41 -8.31
C ARG A 72 2.77 10.80 -8.40
N VAL A 73 2.42 9.91 -7.45
CA VAL A 73 1.04 9.44 -7.25
C VAL A 73 0.13 10.59 -6.83
N ARG A 74 0.61 11.52 -5.99
CA ARG A 74 -0.19 12.66 -5.50
C ARG A 74 -0.43 13.76 -6.52
N ARG A 75 0.53 14.06 -7.40
CA ARG A 75 0.37 15.16 -8.38
C ARG A 75 -0.55 14.83 -9.55
N GLY A 76 -0.99 13.57 -9.68
CA GLY A 76 -1.65 13.10 -10.89
C GLY A 76 -0.62 13.07 -12.02
N VAL A 77 -0.53 11.95 -12.71
CA VAL A 77 0.08 11.97 -14.04
C VAL A 77 -0.81 12.87 -14.91
N GLY A 78 -0.29 14.04 -15.23
CA GLY A 78 -0.81 15.03 -16.17
C GLY A 78 0.36 15.61 -16.96
#